data_AF-A0A821HC08-F1
#
_entry.id   AF-A0A821HC08-F1
#
_cell.length_a   1.000
_cell.length_b   1.000
_cell.length_c   1.000
_cell.angle_alpha   90.00
_cell.angle_beta   90.00
_cell.angle_gamma   90.00
#
_symmetry.space_group_name_H-M   'P 1'
#
loop_
_entity.id
_entity.type
_entity.pdbx_description
1 polymer ?
#
loop_
_entity_poly.entity_id
_entity_poly.type
_entity_poly.pdbx_seq_one_letter_code
_entity_poly.pdbx_strand_id
1 'polypeptide(L)'
;MEETFRIDIADVLPKKKRSKSNQKAILSIKRRPLPLVPAYSITTYKSQGQTLNNVVIDLKLPNETDDIGAIYIPLSRVKRLTDLIILGHFDYKVLLRKL
;
A
#
# COMPACT_ATOMS: atom_id res chain seq x y z
N MET A 1 -16.94 12.50 -5.39
CA MET A 1 -17.59 11.18 -5.26
C MET A 1 -17.80 10.95 -3.76
N GLU A 2 -18.98 10.54 -3.32
CA GLU A 2 -19.25 10.29 -1.89
C GLU A 2 -18.84 8.84 -1.57
N GLU A 3 -17.87 8.66 -0.67
CA GLU A 3 -17.42 7.33 -0.25
C GLU A 3 -18.06 6.96 1.09
N THR A 4 -18.60 5.74 1.18
CA THR A 4 -19.21 5.21 2.40
C THR A 4 -18.30 4.15 3.00
N PHE A 5 -17.79 4.42 4.20
CA PHE A 5 -16.98 3.50 4.98
C PHE A 5 -17.85 2.80 6.01
N ARG A 6 -17.82 1.47 6.03
CA ARG A 6 -18.49 0.66 7.05
C ARG A 6 -17.44 0.06 7.98
N ILE A 7 -17.52 0.39 9.25
CA ILE A 7 -16.55 -0.02 10.27
C ILE A 7 -17.31 -0.67 11.41
N ASP A 8 -16.83 -1.81 11.90
CA ASP A 8 -17.35 -2.39 13.14
C ASP A 8 -16.91 -1.50 14.31
N ILE A 9 -17.86 -1.07 15.14
CA ILE A 9 -17.57 -0.25 16.31
C ILE A 9 -16.60 -0.96 17.26
N ALA A 10 -16.59 -2.30 17.28
CA ALA A 10 -15.63 -3.07 18.05
C ALA A 10 -14.18 -2.81 17.63
N ASP A 11 -13.90 -2.56 16.34
CA ASP A 11 -12.55 -2.32 15.82
C ASP A 11 -12.00 -0.96 16.25
N VAL A 12 -12.88 0.01 16.48
CA VAL A 12 -12.53 1.38 16.86
C VAL A 12 -12.43 1.54 18.38
N LEU A 13 -13.23 0.79 19.15
CA LEU A 13 -13.29 0.95 20.60
C LEU A 13 -12.14 0.21 21.31
N PRO A 14 -11.52 0.83 22.33
CA PRO A 14 -10.58 0.15 23.20
C PRO A 14 -11.25 -1.06 23.87
N LYS A 15 -10.52 -2.18 24.00
CA LYS A 15 -11.06 -3.47 24.46
C LYS A 15 -11.94 -3.39 25.72
N LYS A 16 -11.61 -2.48 26.65
CA LYS A 16 -12.34 -2.25 27.92
C LYS A 16 -13.76 -1.70 27.75
N LYS A 17 -14.07 -1.06 26.62
CA LYS A 17 -15.38 -0.44 26.31
C LYS A 17 -16.20 -1.23 25.30
N ARG A 18 -15.74 -2.41 24.88
CA ARG A 18 -16.50 -3.27 23.95
C ARG A 18 -17.71 -3.85 24.69
N SER A 19 -18.89 -3.68 24.11
CA SER A 19 -20.12 -4.34 24.57
C SER A 19 -19.94 -5.86 24.53
N LYS A 20 -20.45 -6.58 25.54
CA LYS A 20 -20.49 -8.06 25.55
C LYS A 20 -21.59 -8.64 24.64
N SER A 21 -22.35 -7.78 23.97
CA SER A 21 -23.39 -8.21 23.03
C SER A 21 -22.77 -8.83 21.78
N ASN A 22 -23.35 -9.94 21.30
CA ASN A 22 -23.00 -10.56 20.03
C ASN A 22 -23.53 -9.79 18.80
N GLN A 23 -24.28 -8.70 19.00
CA GLN A 23 -24.75 -7.87 17.90
C GLN A 23 -23.63 -6.95 17.40
N LYS A 24 -23.21 -7.15 16.14
CA LYS A 24 -22.28 -6.26 15.45
C LYS A 24 -22.93 -4.89 15.24
N ALA A 25 -22.40 -3.87 15.90
CA ALA A 25 -22.81 -2.50 15.69
C ALA A 25 -21.95 -1.90 14.56
N ILE A 26 -22.53 -1.73 13.38
CA ILE A 26 -21.83 -1.21 12.20
C ILE A 26 -21.99 0.31 12.15
N LEU A 27 -20.88 1.04 12.22
CA LEU A 27 -20.83 2.48 11.97
C LEU A 27 -20.64 2.73 10.47
N SER A 28 -21.56 3.50 9.87
CA SER A 28 -21.49 3.91 8.47
C SER A 28 -21.11 5.38 8.38
N ILE A 29 -19.90 5.67 7.90
CA ILE A 29 -19.35 7.03 7.78
C ILE A 29 -19.34 7.44 6.30
N LYS A 30 -19.95 8.58 5.98
CA LYS A 30 -19.87 9.18 4.64
C LYS A 30 -18.79 10.25 4.62
N ARG A 31 -17.91 10.22 3.62
CA ARG A 31 -16.89 11.26 3.39
C ARG A 31 -17.07 11.90 2.02
N ARG A 32 -16.88 13.22 1.95
CA ARG A 32 -16.88 14.02 0.71
C ARG A 32 -15.51 14.70 0.54
N PRO A 33 -14.45 13.94 0.22
CA PRO A 33 -13.15 14.53 -0.04
C PRO A 33 -13.12 15.24 -1.40
N LEU A 34 -12.18 16.17 -1.58
CA LEU A 34 -11.77 16.56 -2.93
C LEU A 34 -11.13 15.33 -3.60
N PRO A 35 -11.41 15.05 -4.89
CA PRO A 35 -10.85 13.90 -5.60
C PRO A 35 -9.39 14.14 -6.02
N LEU A 36 -8.57 14.60 -5.08
CA LEU A 36 -7.18 14.96 -5.28
C LEU A 36 -6.32 14.31 -4.19
N VAL A 37 -5.18 13.76 -4.60
CA VAL A 37 -4.17 13.21 -3.72
C VAL A 37 -2.79 13.60 -4.25
N PRO A 38 -1.80 13.88 -3.39
CA PRO A 38 -0.43 14.02 -3.84
C PRO A 38 0.03 12.78 -4.61
N ALA A 39 0.72 12.98 -5.72
CA ALA A 39 1.11 11.91 -6.64
C ALA A 39 2.61 11.91 -6.99
N TYR A 40 3.44 12.71 -6.31
CA TYR A 40 4.89 12.70 -6.49
C TYR A 40 5.53 11.36 -6.08
N SER A 41 4.95 10.72 -5.07
CA SER A 41 5.33 9.41 -4.58
C SER A 41 4.08 8.58 -4.38
N ILE A 42 4.10 7.32 -4.82
CA ILE A 42 3.01 6.37 -4.62
C ILE A 42 3.56 5.09 -4.03
N THR A 43 2.74 4.41 -3.23
CA THR A 43 3.12 3.09 -2.71
C THR A 43 3.17 2.06 -3.83
N THR A 44 3.97 1.02 -3.65
CA THR A 44 4.05 -0.12 -4.57
C THR A 44 2.67 -0.66 -4.94
N TYR A 45 1.81 -0.89 -3.95
CA TYR A 45 0.45 -1.38 -4.18
C TYR A 45 -0.38 -0.43 -5.06
N LYS A 46 -0.29 0.88 -4.83
CA LYS A 46 -1.02 1.87 -5.64
C LYS A 46 -0.51 1.96 -7.07
N SER A 47 0.78 1.69 -7.30
CA SER A 47 1.38 1.69 -8.63
C SER A 47 1.03 0.46 -9.48
N GLN A 48 0.46 -0.60 -8.87
CA GLN A 48 0.16 -1.85 -9.57
C GLN A 48 -0.76 -1.59 -10.77
N GLY A 49 -0.40 -2.17 -11.92
CA GLY A 49 -1.14 -1.98 -13.19
C GLY A 49 -0.82 -0.68 -13.94
N GLN A 50 -0.06 0.25 -13.37
CA GLN A 50 0.34 1.48 -14.05
C GLN A 50 1.63 1.31 -14.85
N THR A 51 1.75 1.99 -15.99
CA THR A 51 3.03 2.16 -16.69
C THR A 51 3.50 3.60 -16.49
N LEU A 52 4.67 3.77 -15.90
CA LEU A 52 5.27 5.05 -15.57
C LEU A 52 6.45 5.34 -16.50
N ASN A 53 6.66 6.62 -16.82
CA ASN A 53 7.71 7.01 -17.77
C ASN A 53 9.11 6.95 -17.16
N ASN A 54 9.26 7.37 -15.90
CA ASN A 54 10.51 7.32 -15.14
C ASN A 54 10.16 7.07 -13.67
N VAL A 55 10.93 6.24 -12.99
CA VAL A 55 10.69 5.92 -11.57
C VAL A 55 11.97 5.90 -10.76
N VAL A 56 11.86 6.39 -9.52
CA VAL A 56 12.83 6.15 -8.46
C VAL A 56 12.17 5.22 -7.46
N ILE A 57 12.79 4.08 -7.18
CA ILE A 57 12.24 3.06 -6.28
C ILE A 57 13.18 2.85 -5.10
N ASP A 58 12.61 2.64 -3.91
CA ASP A 58 13.36 2.23 -2.72
C ASP A 58 13.08 0.75 -2.45
N LEU A 59 14.13 -0.07 -2.40
CA LEU A 59 14.05 -1.50 -2.13
C LEU A 59 14.41 -1.86 -0.68
N LYS A 60 14.54 -0.85 0.20
CA LYS A 60 14.73 -1.06 1.63
C LYS A 60 13.42 -1.49 2.29
N LEU A 61 13.19 -2.79 2.25
CA LEU A 61 12.02 -3.42 2.84
C LEU A 61 12.13 -3.43 4.38
N PRO A 62 11.11 -2.95 5.12
CA PRO A 62 11.16 -2.88 6.57
C PRO A 62 11.19 -4.25 7.26
N ASN A 63 10.67 -5.31 6.61
CA ASN A 63 10.62 -6.65 7.21
C ASN A 63 11.10 -7.75 6.23
N GLU A 64 11.71 -8.80 6.76
CA GLU A 64 12.08 -9.98 5.97
C GLU A 64 10.85 -10.77 5.44
N THR A 65 9.65 -10.48 5.93
CA THR A 65 8.39 -11.10 5.48
C THR A 65 7.77 -10.43 4.25
N ASP A 66 8.42 -9.41 3.69
CA ASP A 66 7.85 -8.67 2.56
C ASP A 66 7.79 -9.56 1.30
N ASP A 67 6.56 -9.65 0.77
CA ASP A 67 6.16 -10.39 -0.42
C ASP A 67 7.05 -10.00 -1.62
N ILE A 68 7.38 -10.97 -2.48
CA ILE A 68 8.10 -10.72 -3.74
C ILE A 68 7.39 -9.65 -4.59
N GLY A 69 6.06 -9.54 -4.46
CA GLY A 69 5.29 -8.46 -5.05
C GLY A 69 5.81 -7.05 -4.69
N ALA A 70 6.31 -6.84 -3.47
CA ALA A 70 6.85 -5.55 -3.03
C ALA A 70 8.10 -5.13 -3.83
N ILE A 71 8.83 -6.09 -4.42
CA ILE A 71 10.06 -5.90 -5.19
C ILE A 71 9.75 -5.86 -6.70
N TYR A 72 9.00 -6.84 -7.19
CA TYR A 72 8.76 -6.99 -8.62
C TYR A 72 7.80 -5.94 -9.19
N ILE A 73 6.76 -5.56 -8.44
CA ILE A 73 5.78 -4.56 -8.89
C ILE A 73 6.47 -3.22 -9.22
N PRO A 74 7.28 -2.59 -8.35
CA PRO A 74 7.89 -1.30 -8.66
C PRO A 74 8.91 -1.41 -9.82
N LEU A 75 9.67 -2.51 -9.90
CA LEU A 75 10.61 -2.76 -11.00
C LEU A 75 9.94 -2.86 -12.36
N SER A 76 8.72 -3.43 -12.41
CA SER A 76 7.97 -3.62 -13.65
C SER A 76 7.13 -2.42 -14.08
N ARG A 77 7.23 -1.26 -13.40
CA ARG A 77 6.44 -0.06 -13.75
C ARG A 77 6.99 0.70 -14.95
N VAL A 78 8.23 0.46 -15.37
CA VAL A 78 8.85 1.12 -16.52
C VAL A 78 9.09 0.17 -17.68
N LYS A 79 9.22 0.74 -18.88
CA LYS A 79 9.47 -0.04 -20.11
C LYS A 79 10.94 -0.33 -20.36
N ARG A 80 11.85 0.50 -19.84
CA ARG A 80 13.31 0.40 -20.09
C ARG A 80 14.05 0.56 -18.77
N LEU A 81 15.20 -0.12 -18.66
CA LEU A 81 16.05 -0.03 -17.47
C LEU A 81 16.65 1.38 -17.28
N THR A 82 16.87 2.12 -18.36
CA THR A 82 17.35 3.52 -18.32
C THR A 82 16.39 4.48 -17.62
N ASP A 83 15.12 4.08 -17.50
CA ASP A 83 14.06 4.88 -16.90
C ASP A 83 13.84 4.52 -15.42
N LEU A 84 14.66 3.61 -14.86
CA LEU A 84 14.59 3.12 -13.48
C LEU A 84 15.82 3.55 -12.69
N ILE A 85 15.60 4.14 -11.52
CA ILE A 85 16.65 4.40 -10.52
C ILE A 85 16.30 3.65 -9.24
N ILE A 86 17.25 2.91 -8.69
CA ILE A 86 17.12 2.31 -7.35
C ILE A 86 17.79 3.26 -6.35
N LEU A 87 17.02 3.70 -5.36
CA LEU A 87 17.46 4.60 -4.32
C LEU A 87 18.20 3.83 -3.23
N GLY A 88 19.45 4.20 -2.99
CA GLY A 88 20.25 3.65 -1.90
C GLY A 88 20.75 2.22 -2.14
N HIS A 89 21.47 1.70 -1.14
CA HIS A 89 21.98 0.32 -1.14
C HIS A 89 20.88 -0.66 -0.69
N PHE A 90 20.81 -1.82 -1.33
CA PHE A 90 19.94 -2.94 -0.96
C PHE A 90 20.69 -4.27 -1.04
N ASP A 91 20.29 -5.26 -0.24
CA ASP A 91 20.85 -6.61 -0.34
C ASP A 91 20.26 -7.32 -1.56
N TYR A 92 21.09 -7.66 -2.55
CA TYR A 92 20.66 -8.32 -3.78
C TYR A 92 19.94 -9.66 -3.54
N LYS A 93 20.14 -10.31 -2.39
CA LYS A 93 19.44 -11.55 -2.02
C LYS A 93 17.92 -11.39 -2.01
N VAL A 94 17.41 -10.18 -1.81
CA VAL A 94 15.97 -9.90 -1.89
C VAL A 94 15.41 -10.19 -3.29
N LEU A 95 16.21 -10.05 -4.35
CA LEU A 95 15.84 -10.36 -5.73
C LEU A 95 15.82 -11.87 -6.01
N LEU A 96 16.49 -12.68 -5.18
CA LEU A 96 16.64 -14.13 -5.37
C LEU A 96 15.58 -14.95 -4.64
N ARG A 97 14.60 -14.30 -4.01
CA ARG A 97 13.49 -14.99 -3.35
C ARG A 97 12.65 -15.73 -4.40
N LYS A 98 12.41 -17.03 -4.15
CA LYS A 98 11.62 -17.88 -5.06
C LYS A 98 10.13 -17.53 -4.97
N LEU A 99 9.50 -17.37 -6.13
CA LEU A 99 8.04 -17.28 -6.30
C LEU A 99 7.32 -18.50 -5.71
#